data_AF-A0A933UQI8-F1
#
_entry.id   AF-A0A933UQI8-F1
#
_cell.length_a   1.000
_cell.length_b   1.000
_cell.length_c   1.000
_cell.angle_alpha   90.00
_cell.angle_beta   90.00
_cell.angle_gamma   90.00
#
_symmetry.space_group_name_H-M   'P 1'
#
loop_
_entity.id
_entity.type
_entity.pdbx_description
1 polymer ?
#
loop_
_entity_poly.entity_id
_entity_poly.type
_entity_poly.pdbx_seq_one_letter_code
_entity_poly.pdbx_strand_id
1 'polypeptide(L)'
;MTTAIGPRAGLPREATTPFAVLALCWMPVGVVALIWVGGHTASLLTGHGWSGPEFGWDFVRVVVSPDGIHAAWPRTPSALVWICTGLLAATLIGPAAFLAVRWLHHRPAADDPLPSLATARDLRALTAPESEHRARRLRTSLADRPKGQLAGRDVGVPLGTLRQHRGGPVELRASWEDVLLAVMAPRAGKTTALAVPAILDAPGAVVATSNKADLCTTTSTLRAEQTGEQVWVFDPQQIVYADRTWWWNPLRDVTTVEEAHRLAGHFVQEVRGDRGSRDFWSSAAHDLLTGLLLAAATSGRNLTEVYDWLNDPVLVTPVELLRTAGHNAAAASLLGRMHGAPETRDGVYETARTAAQCLRDDATMAWVTPPALRDERDLDEIDAAGFALTRQTLYLLSKDGAGAAAPLVAALTDRIMRQATRAAERRGGRLDPPLLVVLDEAANVCRIADLPELYSHFGSRGITPLTILQSYKQGVRVWGEHGMDALWSAATIKLIGAGMDDARLAEDLSRLVGDHDVAIRSHSYGDRRTNESVSIRRQRILAAEGIRALPRVTALLLATGCRPALLTLSPWFEAINAPAISAVAQDSKALLTRRSAGGAAATEDDS
;
A
#
# COMPACT_ATOMS: atom_id res chain seq x y z
N MET A 1 12.99 14.46 40.26
CA MET A 1 11.97 14.17 39.23
C MET A 1 12.55 14.42 37.87
N THR A 2 12.37 13.50 36.92
CA THR A 2 12.88 13.66 35.55
C THR A 2 11.72 13.69 34.55
N THR A 3 11.71 14.65 33.62
CA THR A 3 10.67 14.80 32.59
C THR A 3 11.30 15.05 31.23
N ALA A 4 10.87 14.30 30.21
CA ALA A 4 11.30 14.52 28.83
C ALA A 4 10.51 15.69 28.22
N ILE A 5 11.17 16.53 27.41
CA ILE A 5 10.58 17.73 26.80
C ILE A 5 10.29 17.51 25.29
N GLY A 6 10.81 16.42 24.71
CA GLY A 6 10.64 16.04 23.30
C GLY A 6 11.71 16.60 22.34
N PRO A 7 11.68 16.20 21.05
CA PRO A 7 12.68 16.53 20.02
C PRO A 7 12.78 18.02 19.67
N ARG A 8 11.68 18.76 19.84
CA ARG A 8 11.61 20.20 19.56
C ARG A 8 11.30 20.91 20.86
N ALA A 9 12.30 21.03 21.72
CA ALA A 9 12.19 21.86 22.91
C ALA A 9 11.82 23.28 22.47
N GLY A 10 10.55 23.66 22.63
CA GLY A 10 10.17 25.07 22.64
C GLY A 10 10.96 25.78 23.74
N LEU A 11 11.04 27.11 23.66
CA LEU A 11 11.71 27.96 24.66
C LEU A 11 11.50 27.42 26.09
N PRO A 12 12.58 27.28 26.89
CA PRO A 12 12.50 26.71 28.22
C PRO A 12 11.47 27.47 29.07
N ARG A 13 10.76 26.77 29.97
CA ARG A 13 9.80 27.43 30.87
C ARG A 13 10.46 28.55 31.71
N GLU A 14 11.77 28.49 31.92
CA GLU A 14 12.55 29.56 32.55
C GLU A 14 12.69 30.83 31.71
N ALA A 15 12.49 30.77 30.40
CA ALA A 15 12.27 31.98 29.60
C ALA A 15 10.87 32.53 29.85
N THR A 16 9.87 31.67 30.08
CA THR A 16 8.50 32.10 30.40
C THR A 16 8.31 32.59 31.83
N THR A 17 9.15 32.20 32.80
CA THR A 17 9.03 32.66 34.20
C THR A 17 9.26 34.18 34.34
N PRO A 18 10.32 34.78 33.75
CA PRO A 18 10.47 36.23 33.67
C PRO A 18 9.28 36.89 32.98
N PHE A 19 8.79 36.32 31.86
CA PHE A 19 7.62 36.87 31.17
C PHE A 19 6.32 36.73 31.98
N ALA A 20 6.16 35.68 32.79
CA ALA A 20 5.01 35.47 33.66
C ALA A 20 5.07 36.39 34.88
N VAL A 21 6.25 36.62 35.45
CA VAL A 21 6.47 37.61 36.51
C VAL A 21 6.25 39.02 35.96
N LEU A 22 6.77 39.33 34.78
CA LEU A 22 6.50 40.60 34.08
C LEU A 22 4.99 40.73 33.81
N ALA A 23 4.32 39.70 33.29
CA ALA A 23 2.88 39.73 33.06
C ALA A 23 2.10 39.97 34.37
N LEU A 24 2.51 39.34 35.48
CA LEU A 24 1.90 39.55 36.78
C LEU A 24 2.13 40.98 37.31
N CYS A 25 3.34 41.52 37.16
CA CYS A 25 3.66 42.89 37.53
C CYS A 25 2.93 43.94 36.68
N TRP A 26 2.72 43.67 35.39
CA TRP A 26 2.07 44.58 34.46
C TRP A 26 0.54 44.38 34.39
N MET A 27 -0.01 43.30 34.93
CA MET A 27 -1.45 43.03 34.93
C MET A 27 -2.27 44.16 35.57
N PRO A 28 -1.91 44.72 36.75
CA PRO A 28 -2.63 45.86 37.33
C PRO A 28 -2.63 47.08 36.41
N VAL A 29 -1.49 47.36 35.75
CA VAL A 29 -1.35 48.48 34.80
C VAL A 29 -2.25 48.25 33.58
N GLY A 30 -2.28 47.03 33.05
CA GLY A 30 -3.14 46.64 31.94
C GLY A 30 -4.64 46.76 32.27
N VAL A 31 -5.06 46.35 33.47
CA VAL A 31 -6.45 46.48 33.93
C VAL A 31 -6.85 47.95 34.03
N VAL A 32 -6.00 48.80 34.62
CA VAL A 32 -6.25 50.24 34.72
C VAL A 32 -6.30 50.87 33.33
N ALA A 33 -5.41 50.47 32.40
CA ALA A 33 -5.43 50.95 31.02
C ALA A 33 -6.71 50.55 30.27
N LEU A 34 -7.21 49.32 30.47
CA LEU A 34 -8.48 48.88 29.89
C LEU A 34 -9.66 49.70 30.41
N ILE A 35 -9.70 49.98 31.72
CA ILE A 35 -10.72 50.84 32.33
C ILE A 35 -10.63 52.27 31.78
N TRP A 36 -9.41 52.79 31.60
CA TRP A 36 -9.18 54.12 31.04
C TRP A 36 -9.70 54.24 29.60
N VAL A 37 -9.29 53.31 28.72
CA VAL A 37 -9.74 53.28 27.33
C VAL A 37 -11.25 53.03 27.26
N GLY A 38 -11.78 52.12 28.09
CA GLY A 38 -13.22 51.84 28.16
C GLY A 38 -14.04 53.05 28.61
N GLY A 39 -13.54 53.82 29.58
CA GLY A 39 -14.18 55.06 30.03
C GLY A 39 -14.18 56.17 28.98
N HIS A 40 -13.04 56.40 28.32
CA HIS A 40 -12.96 57.35 27.21
C HIS A 40 -13.82 56.93 26.01
N THR A 41 -13.88 55.64 25.71
CA THR A 41 -14.76 55.11 24.65
C THR A 41 -16.24 55.29 25.01
N ALA A 42 -16.63 55.05 26.27
CA ALA A 42 -17.99 55.30 26.74
C ALA A 42 -18.35 56.80 26.72
N SER A 43 -17.40 57.68 27.04
CA SER A 43 -17.57 59.13 26.94
C SER A 43 -17.77 59.59 25.49
N LEU A 44 -17.01 59.01 24.56
CA LEU A 44 -17.18 59.26 23.13
C LEU A 44 -18.56 58.81 22.63
N LEU A 45 -19.00 57.60 23.02
CA LEU A 45 -20.29 57.03 22.62
C LEU A 45 -21.49 57.79 23.18
N THR A 46 -21.33 58.50 24.31
CA THR A 46 -22.37 59.36 24.91
C THR A 46 -22.37 60.79 24.38
N GLY A 47 -21.53 61.10 23.39
CA GLY A 47 -21.48 62.41 22.74
C GLY A 47 -20.63 63.46 23.49
N HIS A 48 -19.89 63.06 24.53
CA HIS A 48 -19.05 63.97 25.32
C HIS A 48 -17.61 64.08 24.80
N GLY A 49 -17.31 63.42 23.67
CA GLY A 49 -15.96 63.37 23.08
C GLY A 49 -15.01 62.44 23.84
N TRP A 50 -13.72 62.49 23.49
CA TRP A 50 -12.67 61.76 24.20
C TRP A 50 -12.31 62.51 25.50
N SER A 51 -13.22 62.47 26.47
CA SER A 51 -13.12 63.25 27.70
C SER A 51 -12.97 62.33 28.92
N GLY A 52 -12.14 62.75 29.87
CA GLY A 52 -11.81 61.98 31.06
C GLY A 52 -10.47 62.39 31.67
N PRO A 53 -10.10 61.80 32.81
CA PRO A 53 -8.81 62.04 33.45
C PRO A 53 -7.65 61.55 32.57
N GLU A 54 -6.47 62.18 32.73
CA GLU A 54 -5.23 61.70 32.11
C GLU A 54 -4.81 60.36 32.74
N PHE A 55 -4.18 59.50 31.95
CA PHE A 55 -3.68 58.22 32.45
C PHE A 55 -2.49 58.45 33.40
N GLY A 56 -2.62 58.09 34.66
CA GLY A 56 -1.57 58.30 35.67
C GLY A 56 -1.98 57.86 37.07
N TRP A 57 -1.14 58.16 38.06
CA TRP A 57 -1.37 57.77 39.45
C TRP A 57 -2.62 58.40 40.08
N ASP A 58 -3.00 59.60 39.65
CA ASP A 58 -4.21 60.27 40.13
C ASP A 58 -5.47 59.56 39.62
N PHE A 59 -5.45 59.08 38.38
CA PHE A 59 -6.53 58.26 37.84
C PHE A 59 -6.71 56.95 38.61
N VAL A 60 -5.62 56.25 38.93
CA VAL A 60 -5.67 55.01 39.74
C VAL A 60 -6.34 55.28 41.08
N ARG A 61 -5.96 56.36 41.77
CA ARG A 61 -6.56 56.75 43.06
C ARG A 61 -8.05 57.05 42.95
N VAL A 62 -8.47 57.73 41.88
CA VAL A 62 -9.87 58.02 41.63
C VAL A 62 -10.65 56.71 41.40
N VAL A 63 -10.20 55.84 40.50
CA VAL A 63 -10.89 54.59 40.13
C VAL A 63 -11.06 53.61 41.31
N VAL A 64 -10.10 53.54 42.23
CA VAL A 64 -10.14 52.62 43.39
C VAL A 64 -11.08 53.11 44.51
N SER A 65 -11.53 54.36 44.46
CA SER A 65 -12.47 54.89 45.45
C SER A 65 -13.90 54.32 45.26
N PRO A 66 -14.73 54.27 46.32
CA PRO A 66 -16.07 53.66 46.27
C PRO A 66 -17.00 54.17 45.14
N ASP A 67 -16.81 55.40 44.67
CA ASP A 67 -17.56 56.03 43.57
C ASP A 67 -16.66 56.44 42.38
N GLY A 68 -15.48 55.84 42.29
CA GLY A 68 -14.38 56.28 41.44
C GLY A 68 -14.67 56.41 39.95
N ILE A 69 -15.41 55.45 39.39
CA ILE A 69 -15.78 55.46 37.97
C ILE A 69 -16.75 56.62 37.67
N HIS A 70 -17.70 56.87 38.57
CA HIS A 70 -18.62 57.98 38.39
C HIS A 70 -17.91 59.33 38.59
N ALA A 71 -16.98 59.42 39.53
CA ALA A 71 -16.16 60.61 39.75
C ALA A 71 -15.22 60.91 38.56
N ALA A 72 -14.65 59.87 37.92
CA ALA A 72 -13.79 60.00 36.74
C ALA A 72 -14.57 60.41 35.48
N TRP A 73 -15.82 59.94 35.32
CA TRP A 73 -16.70 60.34 34.22
C TRP A 73 -18.10 60.73 34.71
N PRO A 74 -18.28 61.94 35.29
CA PRO A 74 -19.55 62.35 35.91
C PRO A 74 -20.73 62.41 34.94
N ARG A 75 -20.44 62.63 33.65
CA ARG A 75 -21.42 62.77 32.57
C ARG A 75 -21.68 61.47 31.79
N THR A 76 -20.98 60.38 32.12
CA THR A 76 -21.12 59.09 31.46
C THR A 76 -21.70 58.07 32.44
N PRO A 77 -22.72 57.28 32.07
CA PRO A 77 -23.23 56.22 32.95
C PRO A 77 -22.14 55.19 33.28
N SER A 78 -21.89 54.94 34.56
CA SER A 78 -20.86 53.99 35.02
C SER A 78 -21.06 52.57 34.45
N ALA A 79 -22.31 52.16 34.23
CA ALA A 79 -22.63 50.89 33.58
C ALA A 79 -22.06 50.79 32.15
N LEU A 80 -22.09 51.88 31.38
CA LEU A 80 -21.58 51.92 30.02
C LEU A 80 -20.04 51.84 29.98
N VAL A 81 -19.37 52.46 30.96
CA VAL A 81 -17.91 52.35 31.15
C VAL A 81 -17.50 50.90 31.37
N TRP A 82 -18.21 50.18 32.25
CA TRP A 82 -17.95 48.76 32.51
C TRP A 82 -18.27 47.87 31.30
N ILE A 83 -19.32 48.17 30.54
CA ILE A 83 -19.65 47.45 29.29
C ILE A 83 -18.54 47.64 28.26
N CYS A 84 -18.09 48.88 28.01
CA CYS A 84 -17.01 49.16 27.05
C CYS A 84 -15.69 48.51 27.47
N THR A 85 -15.36 48.61 28.76
CA THR A 85 -14.16 47.96 29.34
C THR A 85 -14.23 46.44 29.20
N GLY A 86 -15.38 45.83 29.49
CA GLY A 86 -15.61 44.39 29.35
C GLY A 86 -15.48 43.91 27.89
N LEU A 87 -16.03 44.68 26.94
CA LEU A 87 -15.89 44.39 25.51
C LEU A 87 -14.44 44.51 25.01
N LEU A 88 -13.71 45.53 25.47
CA LEU A 88 -12.28 45.70 25.19
C LEU A 88 -11.45 44.56 25.79
N ALA A 89 -11.71 44.18 27.04
CA ALA A 89 -11.05 43.06 27.67
C ALA A 89 -11.33 41.74 26.93
N ALA A 90 -12.58 41.48 26.54
CA ALA A 90 -12.96 40.28 25.80
C ALA A 90 -12.29 40.20 24.42
N THR A 91 -12.18 41.31 23.71
CA THR A 91 -11.56 41.38 22.37
C THR A 91 -10.03 41.27 22.40
N LEU A 92 -9.37 41.70 23.47
CA LEU A 92 -7.91 41.63 23.61
C LEU A 92 -7.43 40.35 24.30
N ILE A 93 -8.05 39.98 25.43
CA ILE A 93 -7.62 38.83 26.24
C ILE A 93 -8.13 37.53 25.63
N GLY A 94 -9.34 37.52 25.08
CA GLY A 94 -9.95 36.32 24.48
C GLY A 94 -9.08 35.67 23.40
N PRO A 95 -8.66 36.39 22.34
CA PRO A 95 -7.78 35.85 21.31
C PRO A 95 -6.39 35.46 21.83
N ALA A 96 -5.80 36.24 22.73
CA ALA A 96 -4.49 35.95 23.31
C ALA A 96 -4.51 34.67 24.16
N ALA A 97 -5.53 34.51 25.02
CA ALA A 97 -5.74 33.31 25.81
C ALA A 97 -6.05 32.10 24.91
N PHE A 98 -6.89 32.28 23.89
CA PHE A 98 -7.17 31.24 22.90
C PHE A 98 -5.90 30.77 22.17
N LEU A 99 -5.07 31.71 21.71
CA LEU A 99 -3.80 31.41 21.05
C LEU A 99 -2.80 30.73 22.00
N ALA A 100 -2.72 31.18 23.26
CA ALA A 100 -1.84 30.59 24.27
C ALA A 100 -2.26 29.16 24.64
N VAL A 101 -3.56 28.92 24.86
CA VAL A 101 -4.13 27.58 25.12
C VAL A 101 -3.93 26.68 23.90
N ARG A 102 -4.21 27.18 22.70
CA ARG A 102 -3.98 26.47 21.44
C ARG A 102 -2.50 26.11 21.26
N TRP A 103 -1.58 27.02 21.58
CA TRP A 103 -0.14 26.77 21.51
C TRP A 103 0.32 25.73 22.54
N LEU A 104 -0.23 25.77 23.76
CA LEU A 104 0.09 24.80 24.82
C LEU A 104 -0.43 23.39 24.48
N HIS A 105 -1.66 23.30 23.95
CA HIS A 105 -2.26 22.03 23.52
C HIS A 105 -1.61 21.42 22.28
N HIS A 106 -1.02 22.23 21.40
CA HIS A 106 -0.29 21.74 20.23
C HIS A 106 1.21 21.49 20.47
N ARG A 107 1.67 21.50 21.74
CA ARG A 107 3.01 21.00 22.05
C ARG A 107 3.04 19.48 21.94
N PRO A 108 3.99 18.89 21.19
CA PRO A 108 4.11 17.45 21.10
C PRO A 108 4.45 16.87 22.47
N ALA A 109 3.89 15.69 22.77
CA ALA A 109 4.37 14.89 23.88
C ALA A 109 5.83 14.51 23.61
N ALA A 110 6.60 14.27 24.68
CA ALA A 110 8.02 13.94 24.53
C ALA A 110 8.26 12.64 23.74
N ASP A 111 7.32 11.71 23.85
CA ASP A 111 7.35 10.40 23.19
C ASP A 111 6.60 10.40 21.84
N ASP A 112 6.12 11.56 21.36
CA ASP A 112 5.47 11.65 20.05
C ASP A 112 6.53 11.55 18.94
N PRO A 113 6.50 10.52 18.06
CA PRO A 113 7.47 10.36 16.99
C PRO A 113 7.26 11.35 15.84
N LEU A 114 6.03 11.89 15.67
CA LEU A 114 5.63 12.66 14.49
C LEU A 114 6.46 13.93 14.22
N PRO A 115 6.94 14.69 15.21
CA PRO A 115 7.81 15.85 14.97
C PRO A 115 9.18 15.49 14.36
N SER A 116 9.62 14.24 14.55
CA SER A 116 10.91 13.71 14.08
C SER A 116 10.78 12.86 12.81
N LEU A 117 9.55 12.59 12.35
CA LEU A 117 9.26 11.93 11.08
C LEU A 117 9.12 12.95 9.93
N ALA A 118 8.98 12.44 8.72
CA ALA A 118 8.82 13.23 7.52
C ALA A 118 7.54 14.08 7.55
N THR A 119 7.66 15.29 7.00
CA THR A 119 6.55 16.22 6.78
C THR A 119 6.13 16.23 5.30
N ALA A 120 5.03 16.90 4.98
CA ALA A 120 4.60 17.06 3.59
C ALA A 120 5.67 17.72 2.68
N ARG A 121 6.58 18.52 3.25
CA ARG A 121 7.70 19.09 2.51
C ARG A 121 8.74 18.03 2.14
N ASP A 122 9.06 17.13 3.08
CA ASP A 122 10.02 16.05 2.86
C ASP A 122 9.48 15.02 1.85
N LEU A 123 8.15 14.83 1.83
CA LEU A 123 7.45 13.91 0.93
C LEU A 123 6.81 14.61 -0.26
N ARG A 124 7.28 15.81 -0.63
CA ARG A 124 6.72 16.60 -1.75
C ARG A 124 6.55 15.75 -3.01
N ALA A 125 7.54 14.89 -3.27
CA ALA A 125 7.59 13.89 -4.32
C ALA A 125 6.33 13.01 -4.47
N LEU A 126 5.66 12.72 -3.36
CA LEU A 126 4.50 11.83 -3.27
C LEU A 126 3.19 12.59 -3.06
N THR A 127 3.22 13.91 -2.92
CA THR A 127 1.99 14.71 -2.78
C THR A 127 1.24 14.77 -4.10
N ALA A 128 -0.10 14.77 -4.05
CA ALA A 128 -0.94 14.77 -5.25
C ALA A 128 -0.52 15.80 -6.34
N PRO A 129 -0.17 17.06 -6.04
CA PRO A 129 0.24 18.02 -7.07
C PRO A 129 1.55 17.65 -7.80
N GLU A 130 2.51 17.04 -7.09
CA GLU A 130 3.78 16.63 -7.68
C GLU A 130 3.63 15.30 -8.42
N SER A 131 2.87 14.36 -7.86
CA SER A 131 2.51 13.12 -8.55
C SER A 131 1.74 13.41 -9.84
N GLU A 132 0.88 14.43 -9.85
CA GLU A 132 0.17 14.90 -11.05
C GLU A 132 1.15 15.43 -12.10
N HIS A 133 2.13 16.26 -11.68
CA HIS A 133 3.17 16.75 -12.57
C HIS A 133 3.97 15.60 -13.21
N ARG A 134 4.33 14.58 -12.42
CA ARG A 134 4.99 13.38 -12.94
C ARG A 134 4.09 12.57 -13.86
N ALA A 135 2.82 12.40 -13.52
CA ALA A 135 1.87 11.68 -14.35
C ALA A 135 1.79 12.28 -15.77
N ARG A 136 1.69 13.61 -15.88
CA ARG A 136 1.71 14.32 -17.19
C ARG A 136 3.02 14.14 -17.96
N ARG A 137 4.15 14.00 -17.25
CA ARG A 137 5.47 13.74 -17.87
C ARG A 137 5.62 12.30 -18.33
N LEU A 138 5.14 11.35 -17.53
CA LEU A 138 5.26 9.91 -17.77
C LEU A 138 4.22 9.37 -18.74
N ARG A 139 3.10 10.07 -18.91
CA ARG A 139 1.97 9.67 -19.74
C ARG A 139 1.73 10.72 -20.81
N THR A 140 2.26 10.46 -22.00
CA THR A 140 2.18 11.37 -23.14
C THR A 140 0.73 11.68 -23.53
N SER A 141 -0.21 10.75 -23.32
CA SER A 141 -1.65 10.97 -23.53
C SER A 141 -2.25 12.05 -22.62
N LEU A 142 -1.56 12.43 -21.54
CA LEU A 142 -2.00 13.43 -20.57
C LEU A 142 -1.18 14.73 -20.64
N ALA A 143 -0.21 14.84 -21.54
CA ALA A 143 0.69 15.99 -21.60
C ALA A 143 -0.05 17.33 -21.75
N ASP A 144 -1.08 17.36 -22.61
CA ASP A 144 -1.88 18.55 -22.92
C ASP A 144 -2.99 18.83 -21.89
N ARG A 145 -3.19 17.94 -20.90
CA ARG A 145 -4.21 18.16 -19.87
C ARG A 145 -3.82 19.32 -18.95
N PRO A 146 -4.75 20.24 -18.62
CA PRO A 146 -4.46 21.34 -17.70
C PRO A 146 -4.08 20.83 -16.31
N LYS A 147 -3.19 21.58 -15.64
CA LYS A 147 -2.81 21.31 -14.26
C LYS A 147 -4.01 21.44 -13.32
N GLY A 148 -4.12 20.52 -12.36
CA GLY A 148 -5.18 20.46 -11.37
C GLY A 148 -6.48 19.83 -11.88
N GLN A 149 -6.49 19.26 -13.09
CA GLN A 149 -7.68 18.69 -13.71
C GLN A 149 -7.57 17.17 -13.98
N LEU A 150 -6.45 16.55 -13.59
CA LEU A 150 -6.34 15.10 -13.68
C LEU A 150 -7.19 14.43 -12.59
N ALA A 151 -7.91 13.37 -12.97
CA ALA A 151 -8.61 12.53 -12.01
C ALA A 151 -7.60 11.80 -11.11
N GLY A 152 -7.97 11.47 -9.87
CA GLY A 152 -7.07 10.78 -8.92
C GLY A 152 -6.44 9.51 -9.50
N ARG A 153 -7.23 8.72 -10.24
CA ARG A 153 -6.78 7.54 -11.00
C ARG A 153 -5.68 7.79 -12.02
N ASP A 154 -5.54 9.02 -12.52
CA ASP A 154 -4.48 9.35 -13.46
C ASP A 154 -3.20 9.82 -12.76
N VAL A 155 -3.31 10.29 -11.52
CA VAL A 155 -2.21 10.90 -10.74
C VAL A 155 -1.21 9.85 -10.23
N GLY A 156 -1.68 8.69 -9.77
CA GLY A 156 -0.81 7.67 -9.16
C GLY A 156 -1.58 6.67 -8.31
N VAL A 157 -0.89 5.74 -7.65
CA VAL A 157 -1.48 4.76 -6.73
C VAL A 157 -1.66 5.40 -5.34
N PRO A 158 -2.86 5.37 -4.73
CA PRO A 158 -3.08 5.94 -3.41
C PRO A 158 -2.30 5.17 -2.33
N LEU A 159 -1.58 5.90 -1.46
CA LEU A 159 -0.83 5.32 -0.33
C LEU A 159 -1.54 5.55 1.02
N GLY A 160 -2.27 6.65 1.14
CA GLY A 160 -2.95 7.08 2.37
C GLY A 160 -2.68 8.55 2.71
N THR A 161 -3.10 8.97 3.89
CA THR A 161 -2.93 10.33 4.40
C THR A 161 -1.74 10.43 5.35
N LEU A 162 -0.86 11.40 5.12
CA LEU A 162 0.28 11.67 5.97
C LEU A 162 -0.14 12.06 7.40
N ARG A 163 0.38 11.33 8.40
CA ARG A 163 0.32 11.75 9.80
C ARG A 163 1.50 12.67 10.07
N GLN A 164 1.20 13.93 10.40
CA GLN A 164 2.20 14.93 10.72
C GLN A 164 1.79 15.72 11.95
N HIS A 165 2.80 16.14 12.73
CA HIS A 165 2.57 16.91 13.94
C HIS A 165 1.96 18.30 13.66
N ARG A 166 2.29 18.91 12.50
CA ARG A 166 1.75 20.20 12.06
C ARG A 166 1.35 20.14 10.59
N GLY A 167 0.23 20.79 10.27
CA GLY A 167 -0.34 20.81 8.93
C GLY A 167 -1.65 20.04 8.85
N GLY A 168 -2.43 20.29 7.79
CA GLY A 168 -3.64 19.54 7.52
C GLY A 168 -3.35 18.11 7.01
N PRO A 169 -4.39 17.30 6.77
CA PRO A 169 -4.24 16.03 6.10
C PRO A 169 -3.68 16.24 4.68
N VAL A 170 -2.69 15.43 4.31
CA VAL A 170 -2.09 15.44 2.96
C VAL A 170 -2.13 14.03 2.41
N GLU A 171 -2.87 13.82 1.34
CA GLU A 171 -2.88 12.56 0.61
C GLU A 171 -1.54 12.35 -0.11
N LEU A 172 -0.99 11.15 0.03
CA LEU A 172 0.18 10.71 -0.70
C LEU A 172 -0.19 9.67 -1.74
N ARG A 173 0.40 9.79 -2.93
CA ARG A 173 0.23 8.87 -4.05
C ARG A 173 1.59 8.52 -4.63
N ALA A 174 1.85 7.22 -4.78
CA ALA A 174 2.99 6.73 -5.53
C ALA A 174 2.79 7.03 -7.02
N SER A 175 3.85 7.46 -7.70
CA SER A 175 3.79 7.72 -9.14
C SER A 175 3.72 6.40 -9.91
N TRP A 176 3.31 6.45 -11.18
CA TRP A 176 3.23 5.26 -12.04
C TRP A 176 4.59 4.65 -12.39
N GLU A 177 5.70 5.27 -11.97
CA GLU A 177 7.06 4.72 -12.08
C GLU A 177 7.53 4.02 -10.79
N ASP A 178 6.78 4.16 -9.70
CA ASP A 178 7.10 3.53 -8.43
C ASP A 178 6.75 2.04 -8.43
N VAL A 179 7.52 1.25 -7.69
CA VAL A 179 7.27 -0.17 -7.46
C VAL A 179 7.10 -0.40 -5.96
N LEU A 180 6.01 -1.07 -5.58
CA LEU A 180 5.50 -1.05 -4.21
C LEU A 180 5.65 -2.42 -3.54
N LEU A 181 6.11 -2.42 -2.30
CA LEU A 181 6.13 -3.58 -1.42
C LEU A 181 5.39 -3.26 -0.11
N ALA A 182 4.34 -4.01 0.20
CA ALA A 182 3.61 -3.90 1.45
C ALA A 182 3.84 -5.15 2.31
N VAL A 183 4.24 -4.95 3.58
CA VAL A 183 4.33 -6.01 4.59
C VAL A 183 3.32 -5.71 5.68
N MET A 184 2.24 -6.48 5.72
CA MET A 184 1.09 -6.21 6.59
C MET A 184 0.46 -7.49 7.11
N ALA A 185 0.34 -7.62 8.43
CA ALA A 185 -0.21 -8.83 9.04
C ALA A 185 -1.69 -9.07 8.69
N PRO A 186 -2.22 -10.28 8.95
CA PRO A 186 -3.64 -10.56 8.77
C PRO A 186 -4.52 -9.54 9.51
N ARG A 187 -5.62 -9.12 8.87
CA ARG A 187 -6.57 -8.12 9.39
C ARG A 187 -5.98 -6.70 9.60
N ALA A 188 -4.80 -6.40 9.07
CA ALA A 188 -4.22 -5.05 9.11
C ALA A 188 -4.82 -4.07 8.09
N GLY A 189 -5.73 -4.54 7.22
CA GLY A 189 -6.38 -3.73 6.19
C GLY A 189 -5.68 -3.72 4.83
N LYS A 190 -4.76 -4.67 4.57
CA LYS A 190 -4.01 -4.76 3.30
C LYS A 190 -4.90 -4.77 2.06
N THR A 191 -5.96 -5.58 2.07
CA THR A 191 -6.89 -5.67 0.94
C THR A 191 -7.81 -4.46 0.89
N THR A 192 -8.37 -4.04 2.04
CA THR A 192 -9.37 -2.96 2.11
C THR A 192 -8.80 -1.55 1.91
N ALA A 193 -7.53 -1.33 2.26
CA ALA A 193 -6.92 0.00 2.29
C ALA A 193 -5.74 0.17 1.32
N LEU A 194 -5.23 -0.91 0.70
CA LEU A 194 -4.23 -0.83 -0.37
C LEU A 194 -4.77 -1.43 -1.68
N ALA A 195 -5.10 -2.73 -1.68
CA ALA A 195 -5.44 -3.44 -2.93
C ALA A 195 -6.70 -2.88 -3.61
N VAL A 196 -7.82 -2.77 -2.88
CA VAL A 196 -9.09 -2.27 -3.43
C VAL A 196 -8.96 -0.81 -3.93
N PRO A 197 -8.44 0.15 -3.15
CA PRO A 197 -8.21 1.50 -3.65
C PRO A 197 -7.29 1.55 -4.88
N ALA A 198 -6.20 0.77 -4.89
CA ALA A 198 -5.28 0.73 -6.03
C ALA A 198 -5.95 0.22 -7.31
N ILE A 199 -6.77 -0.84 -7.23
CA ILE A 199 -7.49 -1.39 -8.38
C ILE A 199 -8.52 -0.38 -8.92
N LEU A 200 -9.33 0.22 -8.05
CA LEU A 200 -10.36 1.18 -8.48
C LEU A 200 -9.76 2.46 -9.06
N ASP A 201 -8.59 2.89 -8.58
CA ASP A 201 -7.85 4.03 -9.10
C ASP A 201 -6.89 3.67 -10.26
N ALA A 202 -6.94 2.46 -10.81
CA ALA A 202 -6.09 2.10 -11.94
C ALA A 202 -6.58 2.72 -13.27
N PRO A 203 -5.74 3.46 -14.01
CA PRO A 203 -6.16 4.10 -15.26
C PRO A 203 -6.15 3.13 -16.46
N GLY A 204 -5.34 2.08 -16.40
CA GLY A 204 -5.15 1.07 -17.46
C GLY A 204 -5.57 -0.32 -17.03
N ALA A 205 -4.94 -1.33 -17.65
CA ALA A 205 -5.16 -2.73 -17.34
C ALA A 205 -4.72 -3.08 -15.91
N VAL A 206 -5.39 -4.08 -15.32
CA VAL A 206 -5.12 -4.56 -13.97
C VAL A 206 -5.00 -6.08 -13.97
N VAL A 207 -3.93 -6.60 -13.36
CA VAL A 207 -3.85 -8.01 -12.94
C VAL A 207 -3.90 -8.04 -11.42
N ALA A 208 -4.82 -8.82 -10.85
CA ALA A 208 -4.99 -8.92 -9.41
C ALA A 208 -5.03 -10.39 -8.97
N THR A 209 -4.17 -10.78 -8.04
CA THR A 209 -4.15 -12.14 -7.48
C THR A 209 -4.81 -12.16 -6.11
N SER A 210 -5.51 -13.24 -5.77
CA SER A 210 -6.08 -13.40 -4.42
C SER A 210 -6.38 -14.87 -4.12
N ASN A 211 -6.38 -15.24 -2.83
CA ASN A 211 -6.91 -16.53 -2.35
C ASN A 211 -8.31 -16.41 -1.72
N LYS A 212 -8.93 -15.22 -1.82
CA LYS A 212 -10.22 -14.88 -1.23
C LYS A 212 -11.08 -14.11 -2.22
N ALA A 213 -12.38 -14.20 -2.00
CA ALA A 213 -13.40 -13.55 -2.80
C ALA A 213 -13.45 -12.03 -2.63
N ASP A 214 -12.99 -11.47 -1.52
CA ASP A 214 -13.21 -10.07 -1.12
C ASP A 214 -12.63 -9.07 -2.12
N LEU A 215 -11.44 -9.31 -2.66
CA LEU A 215 -10.84 -8.43 -3.67
C LEU A 215 -11.73 -8.34 -4.93
N CYS A 216 -12.04 -9.48 -5.55
CA CYS A 216 -12.84 -9.56 -6.76
C CYS A 216 -14.27 -9.02 -6.54
N THR A 217 -14.97 -9.51 -5.52
CA THR A 217 -16.37 -9.11 -5.23
C THR A 217 -16.54 -7.63 -4.90
N THR A 218 -15.49 -6.97 -4.42
CA THR A 218 -15.55 -5.53 -4.10
C THR A 218 -15.26 -4.65 -5.32
N THR A 219 -14.58 -5.17 -6.35
CA THR A 219 -13.99 -4.33 -7.41
C THR A 219 -14.37 -4.71 -8.83
N SER A 220 -14.77 -5.94 -9.12
CA SER A 220 -15.02 -6.42 -10.49
C SER A 220 -16.09 -5.61 -11.24
N THR A 221 -17.30 -5.50 -10.69
CA THR A 221 -18.40 -4.76 -11.32
C THR A 221 -18.07 -3.28 -11.50
N LEU A 222 -17.50 -2.66 -10.46
CA LEU A 222 -17.08 -1.25 -10.53
C LEU A 222 -16.03 -1.02 -11.61
N ARG A 223 -15.08 -1.95 -11.78
CA ARG A 223 -14.08 -1.88 -12.85
C ARG A 223 -14.72 -2.01 -14.22
N ALA A 224 -15.62 -2.96 -14.42
CA ALA A 224 -16.36 -3.12 -15.67
C ALA A 224 -17.12 -1.84 -16.04
N GLU A 225 -17.89 -1.27 -15.10
CA GLU A 225 -18.65 -0.04 -15.29
C GLU A 225 -17.76 1.19 -15.56
N GLN A 226 -16.67 1.34 -14.79
CA GLN A 226 -15.78 2.50 -14.88
C GLN A 226 -14.96 2.53 -16.16
N THR A 227 -14.66 1.36 -16.74
CA THR A 227 -13.80 1.24 -17.92
C THR A 227 -14.57 0.93 -19.20
N GLY A 228 -15.79 0.39 -19.09
CA GLY A 228 -16.55 -0.13 -20.22
C GLY A 228 -15.91 -1.37 -20.85
N GLU A 229 -15.01 -2.04 -20.14
CA GLU A 229 -14.14 -3.10 -20.66
C GLU A 229 -14.31 -4.41 -19.90
N GLN A 230 -13.87 -5.49 -20.53
CA GLN A 230 -14.05 -6.84 -20.02
C GLN A 230 -13.32 -7.07 -18.70
N VAL A 231 -13.98 -7.79 -17.80
CA VAL A 231 -13.40 -8.32 -16.57
C VAL A 231 -13.32 -9.84 -16.66
N TRP A 232 -12.10 -10.35 -16.57
CA TRP A 232 -11.79 -11.77 -16.61
C TRP A 232 -11.58 -12.29 -15.20
N VAL A 233 -12.20 -13.43 -14.86
CA VAL A 233 -12.03 -14.09 -13.56
C VAL A 233 -11.59 -15.53 -13.82
N PHE A 234 -10.37 -15.86 -13.40
CA PHE A 234 -9.84 -17.23 -13.40
C PHE A 234 -10.14 -17.85 -12.04
N ASP A 235 -11.09 -18.77 -11.99
CA ASP A 235 -11.57 -19.37 -10.74
C ASP A 235 -11.71 -20.91 -10.83
N PRO A 236 -10.62 -21.64 -11.10
CA PRO A 236 -10.66 -23.10 -11.21
C PRO A 236 -11.11 -23.78 -9.91
N GLN A 237 -10.93 -23.13 -8.76
CA GLN A 237 -11.23 -23.68 -7.44
C GLN A 237 -12.51 -23.10 -6.80
N GLN A 238 -13.35 -22.44 -7.61
CA GLN A 238 -14.67 -21.93 -7.24
C GLN A 238 -14.64 -21.11 -5.92
N ILE A 239 -13.69 -20.16 -5.82
CA ILE A 239 -13.57 -19.18 -4.73
C ILE A 239 -14.72 -18.18 -4.77
N VAL A 240 -15.09 -17.72 -5.97
CA VAL A 240 -16.21 -16.79 -6.19
C VAL A 240 -17.37 -17.43 -6.96
N TYR A 241 -17.22 -18.70 -7.34
CA TYR A 241 -18.17 -19.41 -8.18
C TYR A 241 -18.41 -18.65 -9.49
N ALA A 242 -17.33 -18.26 -10.16
CA ALA A 242 -17.42 -17.65 -11.47
C ALA A 242 -17.74 -18.72 -12.52
N ASP A 243 -18.66 -18.39 -13.43
CA ASP A 243 -18.89 -19.18 -14.63
C ASP A 243 -17.65 -19.10 -15.53
N ARG A 244 -17.23 -20.23 -16.12
CA ARG A 244 -16.13 -20.23 -17.08
C ARG A 244 -16.63 -19.66 -18.40
N THR A 245 -16.29 -18.40 -18.67
CA THR A 245 -16.63 -17.69 -19.92
C THR A 245 -15.45 -17.54 -20.87
N TRP A 246 -14.27 -18.03 -20.48
CA TRP A 246 -13.02 -17.88 -21.20
C TRP A 246 -12.01 -18.95 -20.82
N TRP A 247 -10.92 -19.03 -21.59
CA TRP A 247 -9.79 -19.92 -21.32
C TRP A 247 -8.47 -19.27 -21.78
N TRP A 248 -7.34 -19.87 -21.41
CA TRP A 248 -6.02 -19.39 -21.78
C TRP A 248 -5.14 -20.54 -22.25
N ASN A 249 -4.48 -20.45 -23.40
CA ASN A 249 -3.49 -21.45 -23.79
C ASN A 249 -2.08 -21.09 -23.26
N PRO A 250 -1.51 -21.81 -22.27
CA PRO A 250 -0.17 -21.50 -21.75
C PRO A 250 0.94 -21.76 -22.77
N LEU A 251 0.66 -22.60 -23.78
CA LEU A 251 1.61 -23.02 -24.81
C LEU A 251 1.63 -22.10 -26.04
N ARG A 252 0.65 -21.19 -26.21
CA ARG A 252 0.49 -20.37 -27.43
C ARG A 252 1.75 -19.60 -27.84
N ASP A 253 2.46 -19.03 -26.86
CA ASP A 253 3.68 -18.24 -27.05
C ASP A 253 4.93 -19.02 -26.58
N VAL A 254 4.95 -20.35 -26.71
CA VAL A 254 6.11 -21.18 -26.39
C VAL A 254 6.71 -21.70 -27.70
N THR A 255 7.77 -21.02 -28.15
CA THR A 255 8.44 -21.35 -29.42
C THR A 255 9.92 -21.71 -29.24
N THR A 256 10.46 -21.41 -28.06
CA THR A 256 11.88 -21.61 -27.73
C THR A 256 12.03 -22.47 -26.48
N VAL A 257 13.20 -23.09 -26.34
CA VAL A 257 13.58 -23.82 -25.12
C VAL A 257 13.51 -22.91 -23.89
N GLU A 258 13.91 -21.65 -24.02
CA GLU A 258 13.87 -20.66 -22.92
C GLU A 258 12.43 -20.37 -22.46
N GLU A 259 11.50 -20.19 -23.40
CA GLU A 259 10.08 -19.95 -23.06
C GLU A 259 9.44 -21.17 -22.39
N ALA A 260 9.74 -22.38 -22.88
CA ALA A 260 9.29 -23.62 -22.28
C ALA A 260 9.91 -23.83 -20.89
N HIS A 261 11.19 -23.51 -20.74
CA HIS A 261 11.91 -23.60 -19.47
C HIS A 261 11.31 -22.64 -18.45
N ARG A 262 11.01 -21.39 -18.84
CA ARG A 262 10.38 -20.43 -17.92
C ARG A 262 8.97 -20.86 -17.52
N LEU A 263 8.18 -21.43 -18.44
CA LEU A 263 6.87 -21.99 -18.12
C LEU A 263 6.97 -23.17 -17.13
N ALA A 264 7.89 -24.11 -17.38
CA ALA A 264 8.17 -25.24 -16.48
C ALA A 264 8.60 -24.78 -15.07
N GLY A 265 9.37 -23.69 -15.00
CA GLY A 265 9.84 -23.12 -13.73
C GLY A 265 8.68 -22.76 -12.79
N HIS A 266 7.58 -22.23 -13.31
CA HIS A 266 6.38 -21.90 -12.51
C HIS A 266 5.77 -23.14 -11.85
N PHE A 267 5.77 -24.30 -12.52
CA PHE A 267 5.30 -25.56 -11.94
C PHE A 267 6.26 -26.09 -10.86
N VAL A 268 7.57 -26.05 -11.13
CA VAL A 268 8.57 -26.60 -10.19
C VAL A 268 8.69 -25.79 -8.90
N GLN A 269 8.40 -24.48 -8.95
CA GLN A 269 8.34 -23.60 -7.76
C GLN A 269 7.36 -24.10 -6.68
N GLU A 270 6.37 -24.91 -7.05
CA GLU A 270 5.35 -25.44 -6.14
C GLU A 270 5.85 -26.57 -5.24
N VAL A 271 6.92 -27.27 -5.65
CA VAL A 271 7.40 -28.46 -4.94
C VAL A 271 7.98 -28.08 -3.59
N ARG A 272 7.31 -28.50 -2.51
CA ARG A 272 7.70 -28.26 -1.10
C ARG A 272 8.64 -29.39 -0.62
N GLY A 273 9.78 -29.06 0.00
CA GLY A 273 10.74 -30.06 0.54
C GLY A 273 11.99 -29.48 1.24
N ASP A 274 12.89 -30.29 1.78
CA ASP A 274 14.10 -29.78 2.46
C ASP A 274 15.18 -29.32 1.45
N ARG A 275 15.87 -28.19 1.72
CA ARG A 275 16.68 -27.45 0.69
C ARG A 275 17.77 -28.29 0.01
N GLY A 276 18.38 -29.26 0.69
CA GLY A 276 19.54 -30.00 0.16
C GLY A 276 19.24 -31.09 -0.86
N SER A 277 18.14 -31.85 -0.70
CA SER A 277 17.73 -32.87 -1.69
C SER A 277 16.83 -32.29 -2.78
N ARG A 278 16.22 -31.12 -2.52
CA ARG A 278 15.33 -30.41 -3.46
C ARG A 278 16.04 -30.03 -4.76
N ASP A 279 17.28 -29.54 -4.70
CA ASP A 279 17.91 -28.88 -5.84
C ASP A 279 18.18 -29.81 -7.03
N PHE A 280 18.59 -31.06 -6.79
CA PHE A 280 18.82 -32.04 -7.88
C PHE A 280 17.50 -32.48 -8.53
N TRP A 281 16.53 -32.94 -7.73
CA TRP A 281 15.27 -33.47 -8.25
C TRP A 281 14.43 -32.38 -8.91
N SER A 282 14.40 -31.17 -8.33
CA SER A 282 13.71 -30.03 -8.91
C SER A 282 14.33 -29.60 -10.24
N SER A 283 15.66 -29.54 -10.35
CA SER A 283 16.32 -29.22 -11.63
C SER A 283 16.02 -30.27 -12.70
N ALA A 284 16.09 -31.55 -12.36
CA ALA A 284 15.81 -32.62 -13.33
C ALA A 284 14.33 -32.65 -13.77
N ALA A 285 13.40 -32.40 -12.84
CA ALA A 285 11.97 -32.28 -13.14
C ALA A 285 11.66 -31.06 -14.02
N HIS A 286 12.35 -29.94 -13.77
CA HIS A 286 12.26 -28.72 -14.57
C HIS A 286 12.65 -29.00 -16.01
N ASP A 287 13.79 -29.65 -16.24
CA ASP A 287 14.24 -29.98 -17.59
C ASP A 287 13.32 -30.98 -18.29
N LEU A 288 12.78 -31.98 -17.56
CA LEU A 288 11.78 -32.91 -18.10
C LEU A 288 10.53 -32.16 -18.58
N LEU A 289 9.94 -31.34 -17.71
CA LEU A 289 8.77 -30.53 -18.06
C LEU A 289 9.06 -29.55 -19.20
N THR A 290 10.27 -28.97 -19.25
CA THR A 290 10.72 -28.11 -20.36
C THR A 290 10.62 -28.84 -21.69
N GLY A 291 11.14 -30.06 -21.76
CA GLY A 291 11.08 -30.89 -22.96
C GLY A 291 9.66 -31.24 -23.38
N LEU A 292 8.81 -31.66 -22.42
CA LEU A 292 7.42 -32.03 -22.70
C LEU A 292 6.56 -30.84 -23.14
N LEU A 293 6.68 -29.69 -22.47
CA LEU A 293 5.95 -28.47 -22.82
C LEU A 293 6.36 -27.94 -24.20
N LEU A 294 7.67 -27.96 -24.51
CA LEU A 294 8.17 -27.56 -25.83
C LEU A 294 7.68 -28.51 -26.92
N ALA A 295 7.67 -29.83 -26.66
CA ALA A 295 7.17 -30.82 -27.60
C ALA A 295 5.69 -30.56 -27.92
N ALA A 296 4.86 -30.27 -26.91
CA ALA A 296 3.45 -29.99 -27.11
C ALA A 296 3.22 -28.68 -27.88
N ALA A 297 3.87 -27.60 -27.47
CA ALA A 297 3.72 -26.29 -28.09
C ALA A 297 4.09 -26.29 -29.58
N THR A 298 5.21 -26.95 -29.93
CA THR A 298 5.72 -26.98 -31.30
C THR A 298 4.98 -27.96 -32.22
N SER A 299 4.16 -28.85 -31.67
CA SER A 299 3.39 -29.84 -32.43
C SER A 299 1.88 -29.59 -32.41
N GLY A 300 1.43 -28.47 -31.83
CA GLY A 300 0.00 -28.13 -31.74
C GLY A 300 -0.78 -29.01 -30.77
N ARG A 301 -0.12 -29.63 -29.79
CA ARG A 301 -0.77 -30.34 -28.67
C ARG A 301 -1.06 -29.38 -27.52
N ASN A 302 -1.90 -29.80 -26.59
CA ASN A 302 -2.29 -29.01 -25.42
C ASN A 302 -1.71 -29.61 -24.13
N LEU A 303 -2.07 -29.04 -22.98
CA LEU A 303 -1.55 -29.49 -21.68
C LEU A 303 -2.05 -30.88 -21.27
N THR A 304 -3.16 -31.36 -21.83
CA THR A 304 -3.66 -32.72 -21.57
C THR A 304 -2.65 -33.74 -22.05
N GLU A 305 -2.14 -33.60 -23.29
CA GLU A 305 -1.11 -34.51 -23.79
C GLU A 305 0.19 -34.41 -22.99
N VAL A 306 0.56 -33.22 -22.51
CA VAL A 306 1.74 -33.06 -21.63
C VAL A 306 1.58 -33.86 -20.35
N TYR A 307 0.40 -33.82 -19.74
CA TYR A 307 0.11 -34.59 -18.53
C TYR A 307 0.05 -36.10 -18.81
N ASP A 308 -0.48 -36.52 -19.96
CA ASP A 308 -0.46 -37.93 -20.38
C ASP A 308 0.97 -38.44 -20.55
N TRP A 309 1.84 -37.69 -21.25
CA TRP A 309 3.25 -38.05 -21.43
C TRP A 309 4.02 -38.09 -20.12
N LEU A 310 3.63 -37.27 -19.15
CA LEU A 310 4.20 -37.28 -17.81
C LEU A 310 3.82 -38.54 -17.01
N ASN A 311 2.72 -39.21 -17.37
CA ASN A 311 2.28 -40.47 -16.75
C ASN A 311 2.73 -41.71 -17.53
N ASP A 312 3.33 -41.55 -18.71
CA ASP A 312 3.90 -42.63 -19.52
C ASP A 312 5.39 -42.38 -19.85
N PRO A 313 6.32 -42.76 -18.93
CA PRO A 313 7.75 -42.53 -19.12
C PRO A 313 8.41 -43.28 -20.28
N VAL A 314 7.71 -44.27 -20.87
CA VAL A 314 8.25 -45.07 -21.99
C VAL A 314 7.80 -44.54 -23.36
N LEU A 315 6.82 -43.63 -23.39
CA LEU A 315 6.29 -43.07 -24.62
C LEU A 315 7.27 -42.08 -25.26
N VAL A 316 7.89 -42.49 -26.38
CA VAL A 316 8.90 -41.69 -27.10
C VAL A 316 8.32 -40.59 -27.99
N THR A 317 7.00 -40.51 -28.15
CA THR A 317 6.31 -39.51 -28.98
C THR A 317 6.81 -38.07 -28.76
N PRO A 318 7.01 -37.56 -27.53
CA PRO A 318 7.49 -36.19 -27.33
C PRO A 318 8.89 -35.95 -27.91
N VAL A 319 9.77 -36.96 -27.88
CA VAL A 319 11.11 -36.91 -28.46
C VAL A 319 11.03 -36.80 -29.98
N GLU A 320 10.15 -37.56 -30.61
CA GLU A 320 9.93 -37.54 -32.06
C GLU A 320 9.35 -36.20 -32.53
N LEU A 321 8.40 -35.66 -31.78
CA LEU A 321 7.82 -34.34 -32.03
C LEU A 321 8.88 -33.23 -31.95
N LEU A 322 9.75 -33.26 -30.94
CA LEU A 322 10.86 -32.30 -30.82
C LEU A 322 11.85 -32.42 -31.99
N ARG A 323 12.20 -33.63 -32.44
CA ARG A 323 13.06 -33.84 -33.61
C ARG A 323 12.42 -33.27 -34.88
N THR A 324 11.13 -33.54 -35.07
CA THR A 324 10.37 -33.05 -36.23
C THR A 324 10.30 -31.53 -36.25
N ALA A 325 10.17 -30.89 -35.08
CA ALA A 325 10.22 -29.44 -34.92
C ALA A 325 11.64 -28.83 -34.99
N GLY A 326 12.69 -29.64 -35.22
CA GLY A 326 14.07 -29.18 -35.34
C GLY A 326 14.81 -28.96 -34.01
N HIS A 327 14.20 -29.28 -32.87
CA HIS A 327 14.78 -29.16 -31.52
C HIS A 327 15.62 -30.40 -31.14
N ASN A 328 16.60 -30.76 -31.98
CA ASN A 328 17.38 -31.99 -31.84
C ASN A 328 18.10 -32.14 -30.48
N ALA A 329 18.67 -31.05 -29.96
CA ALA A 329 19.35 -31.07 -28.66
C ALA A 329 18.38 -31.30 -27.50
N ALA A 330 17.21 -30.65 -27.52
CA ALA A 330 16.16 -30.86 -26.52
C ALA A 330 15.62 -32.30 -26.59
N ALA A 331 15.41 -32.83 -27.80
CA ALA A 331 15.00 -34.21 -28.01
C ALA A 331 16.01 -35.22 -27.46
N ALA A 332 17.31 -35.02 -27.73
CA ALA A 332 18.37 -35.87 -27.19
C ALA A 332 18.43 -35.82 -25.65
N SER A 333 18.26 -34.63 -25.07
CA SER A 333 18.24 -34.42 -23.62
C SER A 333 17.03 -35.10 -22.96
N LEU A 334 15.84 -35.01 -23.57
CA LEU A 334 14.63 -35.69 -23.10
C LEU A 334 14.78 -37.21 -23.20
N LEU A 335 15.25 -37.72 -24.33
CA LEU A 335 15.50 -39.16 -24.53
C LEU A 335 16.52 -39.71 -23.53
N GLY A 336 17.58 -38.95 -23.25
CA GLY A 336 18.58 -39.31 -22.24
C GLY A 336 17.97 -39.47 -20.84
N ARG A 337 17.01 -38.62 -20.46
CA ARG A 337 16.27 -38.76 -19.19
C ARG A 337 15.35 -39.98 -19.17
N MET A 338 14.65 -40.24 -20.28
CA MET A 338 13.77 -41.41 -20.41
C MET A 338 14.53 -42.74 -20.32
N HIS A 339 15.76 -42.78 -20.83
CA HIS A 339 16.64 -43.96 -20.79
C HIS A 339 17.57 -43.98 -19.57
N GLY A 340 17.43 -43.05 -18.63
CA GLY A 340 18.20 -43.03 -17.39
C GLY A 340 17.96 -44.29 -16.54
N ALA A 341 18.80 -44.48 -15.51
CA ALA A 341 18.61 -45.57 -14.54
C ALA A 341 17.18 -45.54 -13.97
N PRO A 342 16.46 -46.68 -13.89
CA PRO A 342 15.03 -46.71 -13.54
C PRO A 342 14.70 -45.93 -12.27
N GLU A 343 15.47 -46.10 -11.20
CA GLU A 343 15.24 -45.44 -9.91
C GLU A 343 15.38 -43.91 -10.01
N THR A 344 16.34 -43.44 -10.83
CA THR A 344 16.55 -42.00 -11.05
C THR A 344 15.46 -41.44 -11.95
N ARG A 345 15.13 -42.12 -13.05
CA ARG A 345 14.05 -41.73 -13.96
C ARG A 345 12.73 -41.61 -13.20
N ASP A 346 12.35 -42.64 -12.46
CA ASP A 346 11.06 -42.68 -11.76
C ASP A 346 10.98 -41.59 -10.67
N GLY A 347 12.09 -41.30 -9.98
CA GLY A 347 12.18 -40.17 -9.04
C GLY A 347 12.03 -38.78 -9.69
N VAL A 348 12.58 -38.59 -10.89
CA VAL A 348 12.41 -37.34 -11.67
C VAL A 348 10.96 -37.18 -12.12
N TYR A 349 10.36 -38.24 -12.67
CA TYR A 349 8.95 -38.22 -13.09
C TYR A 349 8.00 -37.99 -11.92
N GLU A 350 8.26 -38.59 -10.75
CA GLU A 350 7.47 -38.35 -9.54
C GLU A 350 7.53 -36.88 -9.08
N THR A 351 8.72 -36.29 -9.11
CA THR A 351 8.92 -34.88 -8.77
C THR A 351 8.19 -33.97 -9.77
N ALA A 352 8.26 -34.29 -11.07
CA ALA A 352 7.57 -33.54 -12.10
C ALA A 352 6.03 -33.69 -12.02
N ARG A 353 5.51 -34.87 -11.68
CA ARG A 353 4.06 -35.08 -11.39
C ARG A 353 3.60 -34.27 -10.18
N THR A 354 4.42 -34.21 -9.14
CA THR A 354 4.16 -33.37 -7.96
C THR A 354 4.10 -31.89 -8.33
N ALA A 355 5.03 -31.42 -9.18
CA ALA A 355 5.05 -30.05 -9.69
C ALA A 355 3.81 -29.73 -10.55
N ALA A 356 3.40 -30.67 -11.40
CA ALA A 356 2.27 -30.54 -12.32
C ALA A 356 0.92 -31.00 -11.73
N GLN A 357 0.82 -31.17 -10.40
CA GLN A 357 -0.37 -31.75 -9.75
C GLN A 357 -1.68 -30.99 -10.03
N CYS A 358 -1.61 -29.70 -10.36
CA CYS A 358 -2.80 -28.90 -10.69
C CYS A 358 -3.40 -29.28 -12.05
N LEU A 359 -2.62 -29.90 -12.94
CA LEU A 359 -3.08 -30.38 -14.25
C LEU A 359 -3.84 -31.71 -14.15
N ARG A 360 -3.87 -32.35 -12.97
CA ARG A 360 -4.67 -33.56 -12.73
C ARG A 360 -6.17 -33.27 -12.59
N ASP A 361 -6.52 -32.03 -12.25
CA ASP A 361 -7.91 -31.63 -12.02
C ASP A 361 -8.55 -31.15 -13.33
N ASP A 362 -9.60 -31.84 -13.77
CA ASP A 362 -10.31 -31.53 -15.02
C ASP A 362 -10.88 -30.11 -15.00
N ALA A 363 -11.36 -29.65 -13.84
CA ALA A 363 -11.89 -28.29 -13.69
C ALA A 363 -10.80 -27.25 -13.95
N THR A 364 -9.59 -27.44 -13.42
CA THR A 364 -8.43 -26.60 -13.69
C THR A 364 -7.98 -26.70 -15.15
N MET A 365 -7.89 -27.91 -15.70
CA MET A 365 -7.49 -28.17 -17.08
C MET A 365 -8.38 -27.47 -18.08
N ALA A 366 -9.70 -27.43 -17.82
CA ALA A 366 -10.69 -26.77 -18.66
C ALA A 366 -10.41 -25.26 -18.87
N TRP A 367 -9.74 -24.59 -17.92
CA TRP A 367 -9.36 -23.18 -18.11
C TRP A 367 -8.12 -22.99 -18.98
N VAL A 368 -7.33 -24.05 -19.20
CA VAL A 368 -6.01 -23.95 -19.84
C VAL A 368 -5.84 -24.78 -21.10
N THR A 369 -6.90 -25.44 -21.54
CA THR A 369 -6.94 -26.21 -22.79
C THR A 369 -8.08 -25.75 -23.69
N PRO A 370 -7.96 -25.93 -25.02
CA PRO A 370 -9.02 -25.56 -25.94
C PRO A 370 -10.34 -26.26 -25.59
N PRO A 371 -11.49 -25.56 -25.60
CA PRO A 371 -12.78 -26.18 -25.33
C PRO A 371 -13.08 -27.34 -26.27
N ALA A 372 -13.26 -28.54 -25.71
CA ALA A 372 -13.53 -29.75 -26.48
C ALA A 372 -15.04 -29.99 -26.70
N LEU A 373 -15.89 -29.48 -25.80
CA LEU A 373 -17.33 -29.68 -25.85
C LEU A 373 -18.01 -28.71 -26.82
N ARG A 374 -19.08 -29.17 -27.49
CA ARG A 374 -19.78 -28.42 -28.54
C ARG A 374 -20.36 -27.10 -28.03
N ASP A 375 -20.84 -27.09 -26.79
CA ASP A 375 -21.51 -25.95 -26.16
C ASP A 375 -20.52 -24.95 -25.53
N GLU A 376 -19.23 -25.27 -25.57
CA GLU A 376 -18.14 -24.44 -25.03
C GLU A 376 -17.27 -23.82 -26.14
N ARG A 377 -17.60 -24.05 -27.42
CA ARG A 377 -16.83 -23.56 -28.57
C ARG A 377 -16.85 -22.04 -28.73
N ASP A 378 -17.77 -21.36 -28.04
CA ASP A 378 -17.88 -19.90 -28.04
C ASP A 378 -17.07 -19.23 -26.90
N LEU A 379 -16.30 -20.00 -26.11
CA LEU A 379 -15.43 -19.42 -25.08
C LEU A 379 -14.22 -18.70 -25.70
N ASP A 380 -14.05 -17.44 -25.31
CA ASP A 380 -12.92 -16.62 -25.77
C ASP A 380 -11.59 -17.09 -25.17
N GLU A 381 -10.55 -17.11 -26.00
CA GLU A 381 -9.18 -17.23 -25.50
C GLU A 381 -8.64 -15.83 -25.15
N ILE A 382 -8.12 -15.66 -23.93
CA ILE A 382 -7.56 -14.37 -23.51
C ILE A 382 -6.30 -14.00 -24.33
N ASP A 383 -6.29 -12.81 -24.91
CA ASP A 383 -5.10 -12.24 -25.56
C ASP A 383 -4.13 -11.66 -24.53
N ALA A 384 -3.25 -12.50 -24.00
CA ALA A 384 -2.22 -12.07 -23.06
C ALA A 384 -1.20 -11.08 -23.68
N ALA A 385 -1.04 -11.06 -25.01
CA ALA A 385 -0.10 -10.18 -25.69
C ALA A 385 -0.63 -8.75 -25.80
N GLY A 386 -1.94 -8.60 -26.08
CA GLY A 386 -2.65 -7.33 -26.14
C GLY A 386 -3.13 -6.80 -24.79
N PHE A 387 -3.30 -7.65 -23.77
CA PHE A 387 -3.95 -7.31 -22.49
C PHE A 387 -3.46 -5.99 -21.86
N ALA A 388 -2.15 -5.79 -21.77
CA ALA A 388 -1.54 -4.61 -21.12
C ALA A 388 -1.83 -3.27 -21.82
N LEU A 389 -2.38 -3.31 -23.04
CA LEU A 389 -2.73 -2.14 -23.85
C LEU A 389 -4.22 -1.77 -23.74
N THR A 390 -4.98 -2.56 -23.00
CA THR A 390 -6.41 -2.37 -22.77
C THR A 390 -6.66 -1.67 -21.43
N ARG A 391 -7.93 -1.54 -21.04
CA ARG A 391 -8.34 -1.17 -19.67
C ARG A 391 -9.01 -2.33 -18.93
N GLN A 392 -8.85 -3.55 -19.45
CA GLN A 392 -9.44 -4.76 -18.90
C GLN A 392 -8.86 -5.11 -17.53
N THR A 393 -9.59 -5.92 -16.76
CA THR A 393 -9.15 -6.37 -15.44
C THR A 393 -9.16 -7.89 -15.38
N LEU A 394 -8.08 -8.50 -14.90
CA LEU A 394 -7.93 -9.94 -14.74
C LEU A 394 -7.74 -10.28 -13.27
N TYR A 395 -8.70 -11.02 -12.69
CA TYR A 395 -8.59 -11.60 -11.37
C TYR A 395 -8.13 -13.05 -11.48
N LEU A 396 -7.02 -13.37 -10.81
CA LEU A 396 -6.44 -14.71 -10.76
C LEU A 396 -6.59 -15.29 -9.36
N LEU A 397 -7.49 -16.26 -9.22
CA LEU A 397 -7.88 -16.80 -7.92
C LEU A 397 -7.33 -18.21 -7.75
N SER A 398 -6.63 -18.45 -6.63
CA SER A 398 -6.21 -19.80 -6.21
C SER A 398 -6.14 -19.88 -4.69
N LYS A 399 -6.61 -21.00 -4.13
CA LYS A 399 -6.44 -21.37 -2.72
C LYS A 399 -5.07 -22.04 -2.54
N ASP A 400 -4.53 -22.00 -1.32
CA ASP A 400 -3.34 -22.78 -0.96
C ASP A 400 -3.74 -24.24 -0.66
N GLY A 401 -2.94 -25.22 -1.09
CA GLY A 401 -3.22 -26.65 -0.89
C GLY A 401 -2.77 -27.54 -2.04
N ALA A 402 -2.98 -28.85 -1.90
CA ALA A 402 -2.76 -29.81 -2.98
C ALA A 402 -3.75 -29.54 -4.12
N GLY A 403 -3.27 -29.50 -5.36
CA GLY A 403 -4.09 -29.11 -6.53
C GLY A 403 -4.38 -27.61 -6.64
N ALA A 404 -3.63 -26.75 -5.93
CA ALA A 404 -3.69 -25.30 -6.14
C ALA A 404 -3.31 -24.94 -7.58
N ALA A 405 -4.06 -24.03 -8.20
CA ALA A 405 -3.76 -23.49 -9.53
C ALA A 405 -2.68 -22.39 -9.52
N ALA A 406 -1.95 -22.24 -8.40
CA ALA A 406 -0.87 -21.28 -8.21
C ALA A 406 0.17 -21.25 -9.34
N PRO A 407 0.66 -22.38 -9.90
CA PRO A 407 1.64 -22.30 -11.00
C PRO A 407 1.03 -21.73 -12.28
N LEU A 408 -0.26 -21.94 -12.55
CA LEU A 408 -0.96 -21.33 -13.69
C LEU A 408 -1.20 -19.84 -13.45
N VAL A 409 -1.56 -19.45 -12.22
CA VAL A 409 -1.68 -18.04 -11.82
C VAL A 409 -0.35 -17.29 -11.98
N ALA A 410 0.75 -17.89 -11.50
CA ALA A 410 2.09 -17.36 -11.68
C ALA A 410 2.45 -17.24 -13.17
N ALA A 411 2.23 -18.30 -13.95
CA ALA A 411 2.55 -18.33 -15.38
C ALA A 411 1.78 -17.29 -16.21
N LEU A 412 0.48 -17.08 -15.94
CA LEU A 412 -0.33 -16.07 -16.65
C LEU A 412 0.07 -14.65 -16.24
N THR A 413 0.25 -14.40 -14.93
CA THR A 413 0.74 -13.10 -14.43
C THR A 413 2.08 -12.75 -15.07
N ASP A 414 3.00 -13.71 -15.07
CA ASP A 414 4.32 -13.58 -15.65
C ASP A 414 4.30 -13.37 -17.18
N ARG A 415 3.43 -14.10 -17.90
CA ARG A 415 3.20 -13.89 -19.33
C ARG A 415 2.73 -12.48 -19.61
N ILE A 416 1.76 -11.96 -18.86
CA ILE A 416 1.25 -10.60 -19.03
C ILE A 416 2.35 -9.56 -18.75
N MET A 417 3.13 -9.70 -17.67
CA MET A 417 4.21 -8.76 -17.35
C MET A 417 5.32 -8.73 -18.41
N ARG A 418 5.68 -9.89 -18.99
CA ARG A 418 6.62 -9.94 -20.13
C ARG A 418 6.06 -9.29 -21.38
N GLN A 419 4.82 -9.60 -21.74
CA GLN A 419 4.21 -9.02 -22.94
C GLN A 419 4.00 -7.51 -22.78
N ALA A 420 3.65 -7.06 -21.58
CA ALA A 420 3.63 -5.66 -21.18
C ALA A 420 5.00 -4.98 -21.36
N THR A 421 6.08 -5.65 -20.94
CA THR A 421 7.45 -5.16 -21.13
C THR A 421 7.80 -5.00 -22.61
N ARG A 422 7.53 -6.03 -23.43
CA ARG A 422 7.74 -5.98 -24.88
C ARG A 422 6.87 -4.89 -25.54
N ALA A 423 5.65 -4.70 -25.07
CA ALA A 423 4.72 -3.69 -25.58
C ALA A 423 5.16 -2.26 -25.23
N ALA A 424 5.75 -2.05 -24.04
CA ALA A 424 6.35 -0.80 -23.62
C ALA A 424 7.56 -0.44 -24.50
N GLU A 425 8.45 -1.41 -24.75
CA GLU A 425 9.63 -1.22 -25.60
C GLU A 425 9.26 -0.80 -27.03
N ARG A 426 8.19 -1.39 -27.60
CA ARG A 426 7.64 -0.98 -28.90
C ARG A 426 6.99 0.41 -28.91
N ARG A 427 6.70 1.00 -27.75
CA ARG A 427 5.99 2.29 -27.59
C ARG A 427 6.87 3.41 -27.05
N GLY A 428 8.18 3.34 -27.27
CA GLY A 428 9.11 4.36 -26.79
C GLY A 428 9.54 4.17 -25.33
N GLY A 429 9.39 2.95 -24.80
CA GLY A 429 9.96 2.52 -23.53
C GLY A 429 8.98 2.44 -22.36
N ARG A 430 7.71 2.84 -22.53
CA ARG A 430 6.73 2.88 -21.44
C ARG A 430 5.29 2.63 -21.91
N LEU A 431 4.47 2.02 -21.04
CA LEU A 431 3.02 1.90 -21.21
C LEU A 431 2.29 3.20 -20.83
N ASP A 432 1.30 3.57 -21.65
CA ASP A 432 0.34 4.63 -21.36
C ASP A 432 -1.06 4.23 -21.91
N PRO A 433 -2.04 3.91 -21.05
CA PRO A 433 -1.97 3.92 -19.58
C PRO A 433 -1.09 2.79 -18.99
N PRO A 434 -0.59 2.94 -17.75
CA PRO A 434 0.22 1.93 -17.07
C PRO A 434 -0.57 0.66 -16.70
N LEU A 435 0.14 -0.47 -16.64
CA LEU A 435 -0.35 -1.75 -16.12
C LEU A 435 -0.13 -1.81 -14.60
N LEU A 436 -1.22 -1.97 -13.83
CA LEU A 436 -1.14 -2.23 -12.39
C LEU A 436 -1.17 -3.74 -12.12
N VAL A 437 -0.21 -4.25 -11.35
CA VAL A 437 -0.13 -5.68 -10.97
C VAL A 437 -0.24 -5.79 -9.45
N VAL A 438 -1.43 -6.10 -8.95
CA VAL A 438 -1.71 -6.25 -7.52
C VAL A 438 -1.52 -7.71 -7.12
N LEU A 439 -0.38 -8.01 -6.51
CA LEU A 439 -0.05 -9.35 -6.03
C LEU A 439 -0.46 -9.49 -4.56
N ASP A 440 -1.77 -9.57 -4.29
CA ASP A 440 -2.24 -9.93 -2.95
C ASP A 440 -1.97 -11.41 -2.71
N GLU A 441 -1.42 -11.71 -1.54
CA GLU A 441 -0.96 -13.06 -1.18
C GLU A 441 0.10 -13.62 -2.14
N ALA A 442 1.00 -12.77 -2.66
CA ALA A 442 2.02 -13.15 -3.64
C ALA A 442 2.78 -14.44 -3.27
N ALA A 443 3.16 -14.58 -2.00
CA ALA A 443 3.91 -15.75 -1.54
C ALA A 443 3.12 -17.08 -1.58
N ASN A 444 1.78 -17.00 -1.57
CA ASN A 444 0.89 -18.15 -1.54
C ASN A 444 0.30 -18.47 -2.93
N VAL A 445 -0.02 -17.43 -3.72
CA VAL A 445 -0.85 -17.53 -4.94
C VAL A 445 -0.06 -17.27 -6.22
N CYS A 446 0.98 -16.43 -6.19
CA CYS A 446 1.69 -15.98 -7.38
C CYS A 446 3.21 -15.99 -7.14
N ARG A 447 3.77 -17.20 -7.07
CA ARG A 447 5.21 -17.41 -6.88
C ARG A 447 5.94 -17.29 -8.21
N ILE A 448 6.60 -16.15 -8.43
CA ILE A 448 7.45 -15.90 -9.59
C ILE A 448 8.89 -15.80 -9.08
N ALA A 449 9.75 -16.72 -9.52
CA ALA A 449 11.12 -16.92 -9.03
C ALA A 449 11.97 -15.65 -9.10
N ASP A 450 11.95 -15.02 -10.28
CA ASP A 450 12.76 -13.87 -10.70
C ASP A 450 12.06 -12.53 -10.43
N LEU A 451 10.92 -12.53 -9.72
CA LEU A 451 10.18 -11.29 -9.40
C LEU A 451 11.08 -10.20 -8.77
N PRO A 452 11.99 -10.52 -7.83
CA PRO A 452 12.91 -9.53 -7.28
C PRO A 452 13.80 -8.83 -8.32
N GLU A 453 14.26 -9.55 -9.33
CA GLU A 453 15.10 -9.00 -10.39
C GLU A 453 14.28 -8.11 -11.34
N LEU A 454 13.06 -8.53 -11.66
CA LEU A 454 12.14 -7.81 -12.54
C LEU A 454 11.69 -6.46 -11.95
N TYR A 455 11.60 -6.35 -10.62
CA TYR A 455 11.19 -5.14 -9.90
C TYR A 455 11.98 -3.89 -10.33
N SER A 456 13.28 -4.04 -10.57
CA SER A 456 14.17 -2.94 -10.96
C SER A 456 13.86 -2.35 -12.35
N HIS A 457 13.17 -3.11 -13.20
CA HIS A 457 12.94 -2.79 -14.61
C HIS A 457 11.50 -2.36 -14.92
N PHE A 458 10.55 -2.70 -14.04
CA PHE A 458 9.12 -2.44 -14.24
C PHE A 458 8.75 -0.96 -14.17
N GLY A 459 9.32 -0.23 -13.20
CA GLY A 459 9.00 1.18 -12.96
C GLY A 459 9.21 2.07 -14.19
N SER A 460 10.30 1.88 -14.93
CA SER A 460 10.58 2.66 -16.15
C SER A 460 9.63 2.33 -17.31
N ARG A 461 9.05 1.12 -17.32
CA ARG A 461 8.20 0.59 -18.38
C ARG A 461 6.71 0.84 -18.18
N GLY A 462 6.31 1.47 -17.07
CA GLY A 462 4.89 1.71 -16.77
C GLY A 462 4.17 0.44 -16.33
N ILE A 463 4.92 -0.49 -15.71
CA ILE A 463 4.38 -1.66 -15.01
C ILE A 463 4.56 -1.37 -13.53
N THR A 464 3.47 -1.32 -12.78
CA THR A 464 3.45 -0.95 -11.36
C THR A 464 3.04 -2.17 -10.53
N PRO A 465 3.98 -2.99 -10.06
CA PRO A 465 3.68 -4.04 -9.10
C PRO A 465 3.40 -3.46 -7.71
N LEU A 466 2.34 -3.97 -7.09
CA LEU A 466 2.02 -3.85 -5.67
C LEU A 466 2.07 -5.24 -5.07
N THR A 467 3.24 -5.66 -4.57
CA THR A 467 3.39 -6.95 -3.89
C THR A 467 3.02 -6.80 -2.42
N ILE A 468 2.06 -7.62 -1.98
CA ILE A 468 1.56 -7.61 -0.61
C ILE A 468 1.92 -8.93 0.08
N LEU A 469 2.75 -8.84 1.12
CA LEU A 469 3.18 -9.95 1.96
C LEU A 469 2.55 -9.84 3.34
N GLN A 470 2.18 -10.97 3.96
CA GLN A 470 1.71 -10.94 5.34
C GLN A 470 2.87 -10.75 6.33
N SER A 471 4.06 -11.24 5.97
CA SER A 471 5.29 -11.07 6.73
C SER A 471 6.52 -11.11 5.80
N TYR A 472 7.63 -10.54 6.25
CA TYR A 472 8.90 -10.61 5.52
C TYR A 472 9.39 -12.05 5.33
N LYS A 473 9.21 -12.89 6.36
CA LYS A 473 9.57 -14.31 6.32
C LYS A 473 8.82 -15.11 5.25
N GLN A 474 7.59 -14.72 4.89
CA GLN A 474 6.90 -15.34 3.76
C GLN A 474 7.65 -15.08 2.45
N GLY A 475 8.15 -13.87 2.24
CA GLY A 475 8.97 -13.56 1.08
C GLY A 475 10.29 -14.33 1.08
N VAL A 476 10.99 -14.41 2.23
CA VAL A 476 12.21 -15.22 2.38
C VAL A 476 11.97 -16.70 2.06
N ARG A 477 10.79 -17.24 2.38
CA ARG A 477 10.44 -18.64 2.05
C ARG A 477 10.33 -18.87 0.54
N VAL A 478 9.95 -17.85 -0.23
CA VAL A 478 9.73 -17.95 -1.69
C VAL A 478 11.00 -17.62 -2.46
N TRP A 479 11.66 -16.50 -2.12
CA TRP A 479 12.80 -15.97 -2.90
C TRP A 479 14.15 -16.18 -2.21
N GLY A 480 14.19 -16.83 -1.05
CA GLY A 480 15.38 -16.87 -0.21
C GLY A 480 15.68 -15.52 0.44
N GLU A 481 16.72 -15.48 1.28
CA GLU A 481 17.15 -14.23 1.93
C GLU A 481 17.65 -13.23 0.90
N HIS A 482 18.51 -13.66 -0.03
CA HIS A 482 19.07 -12.79 -1.06
C HIS A 482 17.99 -12.20 -1.99
N GLY A 483 17.05 -13.02 -2.47
CA GLY A 483 15.98 -12.54 -3.33
C GLY A 483 15.01 -11.62 -2.60
N MET A 484 14.71 -11.87 -1.33
CA MET A 484 13.89 -10.97 -0.53
C MET A 484 14.60 -9.63 -0.26
N ASP A 485 15.90 -9.65 0.03
CA ASP A 485 16.70 -8.45 0.22
C ASP A 485 16.83 -7.64 -1.09
N ALA A 486 16.93 -8.32 -2.24
CA ALA A 486 16.90 -7.69 -3.56
C ALA A 486 15.55 -7.02 -3.83
N LEU A 487 14.43 -7.72 -3.57
CA LEU A 487 13.08 -7.19 -3.70
C LEU A 487 12.87 -5.98 -2.79
N TRP A 488 13.29 -6.09 -1.52
CA TRP A 488 13.25 -4.98 -0.57
C TRP A 488 14.05 -3.80 -1.08
N SER A 489 15.28 -4.03 -1.56
CA SER A 489 16.14 -2.94 -2.06
C SER A 489 15.59 -2.27 -3.32
N ALA A 490 15.01 -3.04 -4.23
CA ALA A 490 14.42 -2.53 -5.48
C ALA A 490 13.08 -1.80 -5.29
N ALA A 491 12.30 -2.13 -4.25
CA ALA A 491 11.03 -1.49 -3.95
C ALA A 491 11.22 0.02 -3.66
N THR A 492 10.73 0.91 -4.53
CA THR A 492 10.88 2.36 -4.31
C THR A 492 10.02 2.87 -3.15
N ILE A 493 8.90 2.20 -2.92
CA ILE A 493 7.95 2.45 -1.83
C ILE A 493 7.76 1.18 -1.01
N LYS A 494 8.00 1.27 0.29
CA LYS A 494 7.74 0.20 1.26
C LYS A 494 6.71 0.66 2.28
N LEU A 495 5.65 -0.14 2.46
CA LEU A 495 4.59 0.09 3.43
C LEU A 495 4.60 -1.00 4.48
N ILE A 496 4.84 -0.62 5.73
CA ILE A 496 4.85 -1.55 6.85
C ILE A 496 3.62 -1.30 7.71
N GLY A 497 2.66 -2.20 7.63
CA GLY A 497 1.39 -2.07 8.34
C GLY A 497 1.40 -2.65 9.74
N ALA A 498 0.26 -2.50 10.41
CA ALA A 498 0.02 -3.01 11.75
C ALA A 498 0.16 -4.54 11.87
N GLY A 499 0.43 -5.00 13.09
CA GLY A 499 0.39 -6.42 13.47
C GLY A 499 1.62 -7.24 13.09
N MET A 500 2.72 -6.60 12.71
CA MET A 500 4.00 -7.29 12.53
C MET A 500 4.48 -7.88 13.87
N ASP A 501 4.80 -9.17 13.88
CA ASP A 501 5.34 -9.87 15.05
C ASP A 501 6.77 -10.41 14.84
N ASP A 502 7.52 -9.80 13.92
CA ASP A 502 8.91 -10.14 13.63
C ASP A 502 9.86 -9.18 14.36
N ALA A 503 10.44 -9.66 15.46
CA ALA A 503 11.34 -8.87 16.30
C ALA A 503 12.59 -8.36 15.55
N ARG A 504 13.14 -9.16 14.64
CA ARG A 504 14.34 -8.78 13.87
C ARG A 504 14.00 -7.65 12.91
N LEU A 505 12.94 -7.81 12.13
CA LEU A 505 12.48 -6.78 11.21
C LEU A 505 12.08 -5.50 11.94
N ALA A 506 11.38 -5.59 13.09
CA ALA A 506 11.00 -4.41 13.87
C ALA A 506 12.23 -3.64 14.38
N GLU A 507 13.28 -4.33 14.82
CA GLU A 507 14.54 -3.69 15.24
C GLU A 507 15.30 -3.08 14.05
N ASP A 508 15.35 -3.78 12.92
CA ASP A 508 15.97 -3.26 11.69
C ASP A 508 15.23 -2.01 11.17
N LEU A 509 13.90 -2.01 11.22
CA LEU A 509 13.09 -0.83 10.90
C LEU A 509 13.31 0.32 11.89
N SER A 510 13.34 0.04 13.19
CA SER A 510 13.66 1.03 14.24
C SER A 510 15.01 1.71 13.97
N ARG A 511 16.02 0.92 13.55
CA ARG A 511 17.32 1.43 13.12
C ARG A 511 17.25 2.28 11.85
N LEU A 512 16.48 1.86 10.84
CA LEU A 512 16.29 2.60 9.60
C LEU A 512 15.52 3.92 9.81
N VAL A 513 14.56 3.94 10.74
CA VAL A 513 13.85 5.17 11.12
C VAL A 513 14.82 6.15 11.80
N GLY A 514 15.73 5.62 12.62
CA GLY A 514 16.82 6.37 13.22
C GLY A 514 16.48 6.97 14.58
N ASP A 515 17.33 7.89 15.00
CA ASP A 515 17.29 8.49 16.33
C ASP A 515 17.04 9.99 16.27
N HIS A 516 16.55 10.54 17.39
CA HIS A 516 16.45 11.97 17.62
C HIS A 516 16.98 12.31 19.02
N ASP A 517 17.38 13.56 19.18
CA ASP A 517 17.86 14.07 20.45
C ASP A 517 16.67 14.61 21.26
N VAL A 518 16.48 14.05 22.46
CA VAL A 518 15.43 14.46 23.41
C VAL A 518 16.07 15.15 24.59
N ALA A 519 15.61 16.36 24.89
CA ALA A 519 15.99 17.05 26.12
C ALA A 519 15.26 16.42 27.32
N ILE A 520 16.02 15.89 28.28
CA ILE A 520 15.52 15.39 29.56
C ILE A 520 15.84 16.44 30.62
N ARG A 521 14.80 16.86 31.33
CA ARG A 521 14.89 17.76 32.48
C ARG A 521 14.94 16.94 33.74
N SER A 522 15.89 17.21 34.64
CA SER A 522 15.93 16.63 35.97
C SER A 522 15.88 17.71 37.04
N HIS A 523 14.94 17.55 37.97
CA HIS A 523 14.75 18.37 39.16
C HIS A 523 15.22 17.61 40.39
N SER A 524 16.20 18.16 41.08
CA SER A 524 16.68 17.65 42.37
C SER A 524 16.27 18.64 43.46
N TYR A 525 15.58 18.14 44.49
CA TYR A 525 15.16 18.91 45.64
C TYR A 525 16.14 18.68 46.78
N GLY A 526 16.93 19.70 47.13
CA GLY A 526 17.75 19.74 48.33
C GLY A 526 17.13 20.66 49.40
N ASP A 527 17.62 20.56 50.63
CA ASP A 527 17.01 21.10 51.86
C ASP A 527 16.70 22.62 51.84
N ARG A 528 17.29 23.39 50.91
CA ARG A 528 16.97 24.82 50.65
C ARG A 528 17.17 25.27 49.20
N ARG A 529 17.44 24.35 48.26
CA ARG A 529 17.78 24.69 46.86
C ARG A 529 17.24 23.66 45.89
N THR A 530 16.44 24.12 44.93
CA THR A 530 16.05 23.32 43.77
C THR A 530 17.13 23.46 42.70
N ASN A 531 17.72 22.35 42.28
CA ASN A 531 18.67 22.33 41.17
C ASN A 531 17.98 21.71 39.95
N GLU A 532 18.05 22.40 38.82
CA GLU A 532 17.52 21.94 37.54
C GLU A 532 18.69 21.73 36.58
N SER A 533 18.74 20.55 35.96
CA SER A 533 19.68 20.26 34.89
C SER A 533 18.95 19.70 33.69
N VAL A 534 19.32 20.18 32.49
CA VAL A 534 18.81 19.66 31.22
C VAL A 534 19.94 18.87 30.57
N SER A 535 19.70 17.60 30.30
CA SER A 535 20.60 16.75 29.52
C SER A 535 19.96 16.39 28.19
N ILE A 536 20.78 16.22 27.16
CA ILE A 536 20.31 15.74 25.85
C ILE A 536 20.58 14.23 25.80
N ARG A 537 19.54 13.46 25.47
CA ARG A 537 19.64 12.01 25.28
C ARG A 537 19.18 11.65 23.88
N ARG A 538 20.03 10.93 23.16
CA ARG A 538 19.66 10.34 21.87
C ARG A 538 18.73 9.14 22.10
N GLN A 539 17.57 9.14 21.46
CA GLN A 539 16.54 8.11 21.56
C GLN A 539 16.01 7.73 20.18
N ARG A 540 15.58 6.48 20.00
CA ARG A 540 14.93 6.03 18.77
C ARG A 540 13.71 6.90 18.49
N ILE A 541 13.54 7.35 17.24
CA ILE A 541 12.30 8.05 16.82
C ILE A 541 11.11 7.14 16.99
N LEU A 542 11.23 5.89 16.53
CA LEU A 542 10.21 4.87 16.70
C LEU A 542 10.90 3.56 17.11
N ALA A 543 10.76 3.19 18.38
CA ALA A 543 11.33 1.94 18.89
C ALA A 543 10.61 0.72 18.29
N ALA A 544 11.27 -0.45 18.32
CA ALA A 544 10.72 -1.70 17.79
C ALA A 544 9.35 -2.05 18.39
N GLU A 545 9.14 -1.77 19.69
CA GLU A 545 7.85 -1.94 20.36
C GLU A 545 6.76 -1.02 19.78
N GLY A 546 7.10 0.21 19.41
CA GLY A 546 6.19 1.16 18.78
C GLY A 546 5.82 0.76 17.36
N ILE A 547 6.75 0.15 16.61
CA ILE A 547 6.49 -0.44 15.29
C ILE A 547 5.54 -1.64 15.41
N ARG A 548 5.79 -2.53 16.37
CA ARG A 548 4.91 -3.68 16.66
C ARG A 548 3.52 -3.23 17.09
N ALA A 549 3.43 -2.16 17.88
CA ALA A 549 2.19 -1.59 18.40
C ALA A 549 1.49 -0.59 17.47
N LEU A 550 1.87 -0.52 16.18
CA LEU A 550 1.20 0.35 15.22
C LEU A 550 -0.31 0.07 15.22
N PRO A 551 -1.15 1.12 15.36
CA PRO A 551 -2.61 0.95 15.30
C PRO A 551 -3.05 0.39 13.96
N ARG A 552 -4.22 -0.27 13.93
CA ARG A 552 -4.87 -0.67 12.68
C ARG A 552 -4.99 0.53 11.75
N VAL A 553 -4.91 0.28 10.43
CA VAL A 553 -5.04 1.34 9.41
C VAL A 553 -3.91 2.38 9.52
N THR A 554 -2.82 2.10 10.25
CA THR A 554 -1.58 2.89 10.22
C THR A 554 -0.49 2.11 9.50
N ALA A 555 0.34 2.81 8.73
CA ALA A 555 1.53 2.23 8.11
C ALA A 555 2.76 3.13 8.26
N LEU A 556 3.92 2.52 8.48
CA LEU A 556 5.22 3.16 8.31
C LEU A 556 5.60 3.14 6.83
N LEU A 557 5.78 4.32 6.25
CA LEU A 557 6.23 4.53 4.88
C LEU A 557 7.74 4.72 4.86
N LEU A 558 8.42 3.90 4.06
CA LEU A 558 9.81 4.12 3.65
C LEU A 558 9.81 4.35 2.14
N ALA A 559 9.96 5.61 1.74
CA ALA A 559 10.08 6.00 0.34
C ALA A 559 11.53 6.36 0.01
N THR A 560 12.00 5.93 -1.16
CA THR A 560 13.39 6.13 -1.57
C THR A 560 13.74 7.63 -1.62
N GLY A 561 14.89 7.99 -1.05
CA GLY A 561 15.36 9.38 -0.98
C GLY A 561 14.56 10.29 -0.04
N CYS A 562 13.60 9.76 0.71
CA CYS A 562 12.76 10.51 1.65
C CYS A 562 12.96 10.06 3.09
N ARG A 563 12.66 10.95 4.04
CA ARG A 563 12.60 10.57 5.46
C ARG A 563 11.41 9.61 5.69
N PRO A 564 11.52 8.68 6.66
CA PRO A 564 10.40 7.81 7.05
C PRO A 564 9.19 8.60 7.54
N ALA A 565 8.00 8.10 7.24
CA ALA A 565 6.73 8.76 7.56
C ALA A 565 5.72 7.78 8.15
N LEU A 566 4.76 8.27 8.93
CA LEU A 566 3.60 7.50 9.33
C LEU A 566 2.39 7.93 8.49
N LEU A 567 1.65 6.97 7.96
CA LEU A 567 0.44 7.17 7.19
C LEU A 567 -0.77 6.63 7.94
N THR A 568 -1.89 7.30 7.81
CA THR A 568 -3.21 6.70 8.00
C THR A 568 -3.65 6.17 6.64
N LEU A 569 -3.77 4.85 6.51
CA LEU A 569 -4.30 4.22 5.31
C LEU A 569 -5.78 4.60 5.15
N SER A 570 -6.31 4.51 3.94
CA SER A 570 -7.71 4.88 3.66
C SER A 570 -8.48 3.63 3.23
N PRO A 571 -9.14 2.93 4.16
CA PRO A 571 -10.01 1.81 3.80
C PRO A 571 -11.13 2.29 2.89
N TRP A 572 -11.48 1.50 1.88
CA TRP A 572 -12.50 1.88 0.90
C TRP A 572 -13.87 2.19 1.53
N PHE A 573 -14.19 1.59 2.68
CA PHE A 573 -15.46 1.80 3.40
C PHE A 573 -15.51 3.11 4.20
N GLU A 574 -14.38 3.82 4.32
CA GLU A 574 -14.30 5.18 4.87
C GLU A 574 -14.22 6.24 3.77
N ALA A 575 -14.11 5.83 2.51
CA ALA A 575 -14.02 6.74 1.37
C ALA A 575 -15.38 7.38 1.03
N ILE A 576 -15.35 8.49 0.29
CA ILE A 576 -16.58 9.21 -0.12
C ILE A 576 -17.51 8.32 -0.95
N ASN A 577 -16.95 7.42 -1.75
CA ASN A 577 -17.67 6.44 -2.57
C ASN A 577 -17.98 5.12 -1.84
N ALA A 578 -17.76 5.04 -0.52
CA ALA A 578 -18.05 3.86 0.28
C ALA A 578 -19.47 3.30 0.12
N PRO A 579 -20.55 4.12 -0.02
CA PRO A 579 -21.89 3.57 -0.22
C PRO A 579 -22.02 2.78 -1.52
N ALA A 580 -21.46 3.29 -2.63
CA ALA A 580 -21.49 2.62 -3.92
C ALA A 580 -20.69 1.31 -3.90
N ILE A 581 -19.49 1.34 -3.31
CA ILE A 581 -18.65 0.15 -3.17
C ILE A 581 -19.33 -0.89 -2.27
N SER A 582 -19.96 -0.45 -1.17
CA SER A 582 -20.67 -1.33 -0.24
C SER A 582 -21.85 -2.03 -0.90
N ALA A 583 -22.63 -1.31 -1.72
CA ALA A 583 -23.76 -1.88 -2.46
C ALA A 583 -23.28 -3.01 -3.40
N VAL A 584 -22.29 -2.73 -4.25
CA VAL A 584 -21.71 -3.73 -5.17
C VAL A 584 -21.15 -4.94 -4.42
N ALA A 585 -20.42 -4.71 -3.32
CA ALA A 585 -19.85 -5.79 -2.53
C ALA A 585 -20.94 -6.65 -1.86
N GLN A 586 -22.06 -6.05 -1.44
CA GLN A 586 -23.21 -6.78 -0.89
C GLN A 586 -23.92 -7.61 -1.96
N ASP A 587 -24.16 -7.03 -3.14
CA ASP A 587 -24.81 -7.73 -4.26
C ASP A 587 -23.97 -8.91 -4.75
N SER A 588 -22.66 -8.71 -4.88
CA SER A 588 -21.72 -9.76 -5.28
C SER A 588 -21.61 -10.87 -4.23
N LYS A 589 -21.66 -10.53 -2.93
CA LYS A 589 -21.75 -11.53 -1.86
C LYS A 589 -23.06 -12.30 -1.90
N ALA A 590 -24.19 -11.63 -2.14
CA ALA A 590 -25.48 -12.30 -2.27
C ALA A 590 -25.50 -13.25 -3.48
N LEU A 591 -24.91 -12.85 -4.61
CA LEU A 591 -24.75 -13.70 -5.79
C LEU A 591 -23.87 -14.91 -5.48
N LEU A 592 -22.73 -14.70 -4.81
CA LEU A 592 -21.82 -15.76 -4.38
C LEU A 592 -22.52 -16.78 -3.48
N THR A 593 -23.31 -16.32 -2.50
CA THR A 593 -24.10 -17.22 -1.63
C THR A 593 -25.10 -18.03 -2.43
N ARG A 594 -25.80 -17.42 -3.41
CA ARG A 594 -26.75 -18.16 -4.28
C ARG A 594 -26.05 -19.19 -5.15
N ARG A 595 -24.93 -18.83 -5.77
CA ARG A 595 -24.14 -19.75 -6.62
C ARG A 595 -23.52 -20.90 -5.82
N SER A 596 -23.03 -20.61 -4.63
CA SER A 596 -22.55 -21.62 -3.69
C SER A 596 -23.63 -22.63 -3.33
N ALA A 597 -24.86 -22.16 -3.03
CA ALA A 597 -25.99 -23.04 -2.73
C ALA A 597 -26.46 -23.86 -3.94
N GLY A 598 -26.49 -23.25 -5.14
CA GLY A 598 -26.83 -23.95 -6.38
C GLY A 598 -25.81 -25.01 -6.78
N GLY A 599 -24.52 -24.73 -6.58
CA GLY A 599 -23.44 -25.71 -6.79
C GLY A 599 -23.52 -26.90 -5.83
N ALA A 600 -23.93 -26.67 -4.58
CA ALA A 600 -24.12 -27.75 -3.60
C ALA A 600 -25.31 -28.67 -3.93
N ALA A 601 -26.41 -28.12 -4.47
CA ALA A 601 -27.56 -28.90 -4.89
C ALA A 601 -27.27 -29.76 -6.13
N ALA A 602 -26.46 -29.25 -7.08
CA ALA A 602 -26.05 -30.03 -8.25
C ALA A 602 -25.12 -31.21 -7.90
N THR A 603 -24.34 -31.11 -6.81
CA THR A 603 -23.46 -32.20 -6.36
C THR A 603 -24.17 -33.30 -5.56
N GLU A 604 -25.38 -33.06 -5.03
CA GLU A 604 -26.16 -34.08 -4.32
C GLU A 604 -27.03 -34.95 -5.27
N ASP A 605 -27.39 -34.44 -6.45
CA ASP A 605 -28.17 -35.19 -7.46
C ASP A 605 -27.28 -36.10 -8.36
N ASP A 606 -25.95 -35.91 -8.34
CA ASP A 606 -24.97 -36.69 -9.12
C ASP A 606 -24.22 -37.76 -8.28
N SER A 607 -24.64 -37.99 -7.02
CA SER A 607 -24.14 -39.04 -6.11
C SER A 607 -25.23 -40.04 -5.76
#